data_AF-A0A960BLH9-F1
#
_entry.id   AF-A0A960BLH9-F1
#
_cell.length_a   1.000
_cell.length_b   1.000
_cell.length_c   1.000
_cell.angle_alpha   90.00
_cell.angle_beta   90.00
_cell.angle_gamma   90.00
#
_symmetry.space_group_name_H-M   'P 1'
#
loop_
_entity.id
_entity.type
_entity.pdbx_description
1 polymer ?
#
loop_
_entity_poly.entity_id
_entity_poly.type
_entity_poly.pdbx_seq_one_letter_code
_entity_poly.pdbx_strand_id
1 'polypeptide(L)'
;MPALPFLAWGLASWTGWEAFYYLGPLMLFVVVPVIDLVAGLDKENPPEEVLAALQADRYYRWLTYAFIPVQYAALLLGAYLWVDGGLSWFGRIGLALSVGMVSGLGINAAHELGHKRETLERWLSKVALAPSGYGHFYVEHNRGHHTRVSTPEDPASARFGESFYRFVPRTVLGSLRHAWGLEQPRFRRRGKSVWSIRNDVLNAWLLTAVLWLAVIFVLGFAVIPYLVIQAAVGILLLELVNYIEHYGLLRERVNGGRYEKVAPRHSWNSNNVATNVILYHLQRHSDHHANPTVRYQALRDFAEAPVMPTGYAGMITLALCPPLWFRVMDPRVAAHYEGDLSRANAMVGVAQRDQNNQVR
;
A
#
# COMPACT_ATOMS: atom_id res chain seq x y z
N MET A 1 -7.46 -6.02 13.40
CA MET A 1 -7.71 -4.85 12.51
C MET A 1 -8.96 -4.99 11.64
N PRO A 2 -9.16 -6.02 10.79
CA PRO A 2 -10.34 -6.06 9.91
C PRO A 2 -11.67 -6.19 10.67
N ALA A 3 -11.63 -6.68 11.92
CA ALA A 3 -12.79 -6.76 12.80
C ALA A 3 -13.18 -5.44 13.51
N LEU A 4 -12.38 -4.36 13.37
CA LEU A 4 -12.62 -3.10 14.09
C LEU A 4 -13.99 -2.47 13.81
N PRO A 5 -14.53 -2.48 12.57
CA PRO A 5 -15.86 -1.92 12.31
C PRO A 5 -16.99 -2.63 13.09
N PHE A 6 -16.86 -3.93 13.36
CA PHE A 6 -17.83 -4.67 14.17
C PHE A 6 -17.74 -4.32 15.64
N LEU A 7 -16.51 -4.19 16.17
CA LEU A 7 -16.28 -3.73 17.53
C LEU A 7 -16.81 -2.31 17.72
N ALA A 8 -16.54 -1.42 16.76
CA ALA A 8 -17.03 -0.05 16.74
C ALA A 8 -18.57 -0.02 16.77
N TRP A 9 -19.22 -0.81 15.92
CA TRP A 9 -20.68 -0.91 15.89
C TRP A 9 -21.26 -1.43 17.22
N GLY A 10 -20.66 -2.47 17.81
CA GLY A 10 -21.10 -3.00 19.09
C GLY A 10 -20.98 -1.99 20.23
N LEU A 11 -19.85 -1.29 20.32
CA LEU A 11 -19.62 -0.25 21.33
C LEU A 11 -20.53 0.97 21.13
N ALA A 12 -20.70 1.43 19.89
CA ALA A 12 -21.61 2.54 19.56
C ALA A 12 -23.07 2.19 19.88
N SER A 13 -23.49 0.97 19.58
CA SER A 13 -24.86 0.50 19.87
C SER A 13 -25.12 0.36 21.36
N TRP A 14 -24.11 -0.07 22.13
CA TRP A 14 -24.23 -0.24 23.57
C TRP A 14 -24.22 1.08 24.33
N THR A 15 -23.42 2.05 23.89
CA THR A 15 -23.20 3.32 24.60
C THR A 15 -24.01 4.50 24.03
N GLY A 16 -24.46 4.40 22.78
CA GLY A 16 -25.00 5.51 22.00
C GLY A 16 -23.95 6.48 21.45
N TRP A 17 -22.65 6.20 21.63
CA TRP A 17 -21.58 7.13 21.27
C TRP A 17 -21.00 6.83 19.89
N GLU A 18 -21.25 7.71 18.92
CA GLU A 18 -20.74 7.54 17.55
C GLU A 18 -19.20 7.67 17.42
N ALA A 19 -18.52 8.19 18.45
CA ALA A 19 -17.06 8.31 18.46
C ALA A 19 -16.35 6.96 18.28
N PHE A 20 -16.97 5.84 18.67
CA PHE A 20 -16.42 4.51 18.46
C PHE A 20 -16.24 4.15 16.97
N TYR A 21 -16.97 4.78 16.06
CA TYR A 21 -16.73 4.59 14.63
C TYR A 21 -15.37 5.10 14.15
N TYR A 22 -14.65 5.90 14.94
CA TYR A 22 -13.28 6.36 14.67
C TYR A 22 -12.19 5.40 15.20
N LEU A 23 -12.55 4.18 15.62
CA LEU A 23 -11.57 3.20 16.11
C LEU A 23 -10.49 2.87 15.07
N GLY A 24 -10.79 2.83 13.77
CA GLY A 24 -9.78 2.64 12.72
C GLY A 24 -8.69 3.72 12.76
N PRO A 25 -9.06 5.02 12.58
CA PRO A 25 -8.12 6.12 12.71
C PRO A 25 -7.39 6.19 14.05
N LEU A 26 -8.09 5.96 15.16
CA LEU A 26 -7.47 5.93 16.48
C LEU A 26 -6.40 4.84 16.56
N MET A 27 -6.71 3.63 16.08
CA MET A 27 -5.77 2.52 16.08
C MET A 27 -4.55 2.83 15.22
N LEU A 28 -4.74 3.32 14.00
CA LEU A 28 -3.65 3.55 13.06
C LEU A 28 -2.76 4.74 13.45
N PHE A 29 -3.35 5.87 13.88
CA PHE A 29 -2.61 7.12 14.07
C PHE A 29 -2.25 7.44 15.52
N VAL A 30 -2.77 6.68 16.49
CA VAL A 30 -2.46 6.89 17.91
C VAL A 30 -1.95 5.62 18.55
N VAL A 31 -2.75 4.55 18.56
CA VAL A 31 -2.41 3.32 19.30
C VAL A 31 -1.17 2.65 18.72
N VAL A 32 -1.12 2.42 17.40
CA VAL A 32 0.03 1.77 16.76
C VAL A 32 1.32 2.59 16.92
N PRO A 33 1.36 3.91 16.66
CA PRO A 33 2.54 4.74 16.94
C PRO A 33 3.00 4.69 18.40
N VAL A 34 2.06 4.73 19.36
CA VAL A 34 2.41 4.64 20.79
C VAL A 34 3.01 3.29 21.13
N ILE A 35 2.44 2.19 20.62
CA ILE A 35 3.01 0.85 20.80
C ILE A 35 4.40 0.78 20.18
N ASP A 36 4.57 1.28 18.96
CA ASP A 36 5.85 1.31 18.24
C ASP A 36 6.93 2.08 19.03
N LEU A 37 6.57 3.20 19.67
CA LEU A 37 7.49 3.97 20.52
C LEU A 37 7.90 3.21 21.79
N VAL A 38 7.03 2.34 22.32
CA VAL A 38 7.28 1.59 23.56
C VAL A 38 7.97 0.25 23.29
N ALA A 39 7.58 -0.46 22.23
CA ALA A 39 8.06 -1.79 21.88
C ALA A 39 9.45 -1.78 21.21
N GLY A 40 9.83 -0.67 20.57
CA GLY A 40 11.14 -0.52 19.94
C GLY A 40 11.30 -1.25 18.60
N LEU A 41 12.56 -1.37 18.15
CA LEU A 41 12.94 -1.91 16.85
C LEU A 41 13.28 -3.41 16.94
N ASP A 42 12.70 -4.23 16.07
CA ASP A 42 13.08 -5.61 15.79
C ASP A 42 14.11 -5.68 14.65
N LYS A 43 15.35 -6.03 15.01
CA LYS A 43 16.44 -6.23 14.06
C LYS A 43 16.73 -7.71 13.77
N GLU A 44 15.95 -8.63 14.35
CA GLU A 44 16.26 -10.05 14.29
C GLU A 44 15.72 -10.69 13.01
N ASN A 45 16.62 -11.33 12.24
CA ASN A 45 16.21 -12.13 11.11
C ASN A 45 15.79 -13.53 11.55
N PRO A 46 14.71 -14.12 10.97
CA PRO A 46 14.38 -15.50 11.24
C PRO A 46 15.57 -16.40 10.86
N PRO A 47 15.94 -17.40 11.69
CA PRO A 47 17.02 -18.32 11.38
C PRO A 47 16.78 -19.04 10.04
N GLU A 48 17.84 -19.21 9.25
CA GLU A 48 17.77 -19.78 7.89
C GLU A 48 17.16 -21.20 7.89
N GLU A 49 17.38 -21.94 8.97
CA GLU A 49 16.87 -23.29 9.23
C GLU A 49 15.33 -23.36 9.31
N VAL A 50 14.68 -22.28 9.76
CA VAL A 50 13.22 -22.22 9.95
C VAL A 50 12.53 -21.58 8.74
N LEU A 51 13.29 -20.98 7.81
CA LEU A 51 12.74 -20.21 6.69
C LEU A 51 11.84 -21.06 5.79
N ALA A 52 12.26 -22.28 5.47
CA ALA A 52 11.46 -23.21 4.67
C ALA A 52 10.17 -23.63 5.40
N ALA A 53 10.23 -23.83 6.71
CA ALA A 53 9.07 -24.16 7.54
C ALA A 53 8.09 -22.98 7.62
N LEU A 54 8.59 -21.75 7.83
CA LEU A 54 7.78 -20.53 7.85
C LEU A 54 7.08 -20.28 6.51
N GLN A 55 7.76 -20.52 5.38
CA GLN A 55 7.15 -20.39 4.05
C GLN A 55 6.09 -21.48 3.79
N ALA A 56 6.27 -22.67 4.35
CA ALA A 56 5.30 -23.76 4.25
C ALA A 56 4.12 -23.60 5.22
N ASP A 57 4.23 -22.71 6.20
CA ASP A 57 3.24 -22.54 7.25
C ASP A 57 1.88 -22.11 6.68
N ARG A 58 0.87 -22.92 7.01
CA ARG A 58 -0.51 -22.73 6.57
C ARG A 58 -1.24 -21.71 7.44
N TYR A 59 -0.82 -21.49 8.68
CA TYR A 59 -1.46 -20.55 9.61
C TYR A 59 -1.51 -19.14 9.02
N TYR A 60 -0.35 -18.61 8.62
CA TYR A 60 -0.24 -17.28 8.00
C TYR A 60 -1.01 -17.16 6.68
N ARG A 61 -1.11 -18.26 5.92
CA ARG A 61 -1.91 -18.31 4.68
C ARG A 61 -3.41 -18.24 4.97
N TRP A 62 -3.88 -18.96 5.98
CA TRP A 62 -5.27 -18.93 6.41
C TRP A 62 -5.68 -17.56 6.95
N LEU A 63 -4.78 -16.83 7.62
CA LEU A 63 -5.05 -15.46 8.05
C LEU A 63 -5.35 -14.54 6.86
N THR A 64 -4.55 -14.60 5.79
CA THR A 64 -4.78 -13.80 4.57
C THR A 64 -6.08 -14.19 3.87
N TYR A 65 -6.44 -15.48 3.89
CA TYR A 65 -7.73 -15.94 3.35
C TYR A 65 -8.92 -15.50 4.20
N ALA A 66 -8.81 -15.61 5.52
CA ALA A 66 -9.85 -15.21 6.47
C ALA A 66 -10.04 -13.68 6.50
N PHE A 67 -9.02 -12.90 6.13
CA PHE A 67 -9.14 -11.45 6.00
C PHE A 67 -10.21 -11.05 4.99
N ILE A 68 -10.27 -11.71 3.83
CA ILE A 68 -11.17 -11.34 2.72
C ILE A 68 -12.66 -11.36 3.13
N PRO A 69 -13.23 -12.46 3.68
CA PRO A 69 -14.62 -12.46 4.10
C PRO A 69 -14.90 -11.44 5.22
N VAL A 70 -13.96 -11.21 6.14
CA VAL A 70 -14.12 -10.20 7.20
C VAL A 70 -14.13 -8.79 6.62
N GLN A 71 -13.26 -8.49 5.65
CA GLN A 71 -13.26 -7.21 4.92
C GLN A 71 -14.59 -6.97 4.20
N TYR A 72 -15.12 -7.99 3.50
CA TYR A 72 -16.40 -7.89 2.82
C TYR A 72 -17.56 -7.70 3.80
N ALA A 73 -17.59 -8.44 4.89
CA ALA A 73 -18.59 -8.27 5.93
C ALA A 73 -18.52 -6.87 6.57
N ALA A 74 -17.32 -6.33 6.78
CA ALA A 74 -17.13 -4.96 7.28
C ALA A 74 -17.62 -3.91 6.27
N LEU A 75 -17.33 -4.10 4.97
CA LEU A 75 -17.83 -3.24 3.89
C LEU A 75 -19.35 -3.21 3.87
N LEU A 76 -20.00 -4.38 3.91
CA LEU A 76 -21.45 -4.51 3.83
C LEU A 76 -22.14 -3.98 5.10
N LEU A 77 -21.59 -4.27 6.28
CA LEU A 77 -22.06 -3.69 7.53
C LEU A 77 -21.98 -2.16 7.49
N GLY A 78 -20.83 -1.61 7.07
CA GLY A 78 -20.68 -0.16 6.99
C GLY A 78 -21.60 0.48 5.95
N ALA A 79 -21.85 -0.21 4.84
CA ALA A 79 -22.81 0.22 3.82
C ALA A 79 -24.24 0.29 4.38
N TYR A 80 -24.66 -0.77 5.10
CA TYR A 80 -25.96 -0.81 5.76
C TYR A 80 -26.09 0.30 6.82
N LEU A 81 -25.12 0.43 7.72
CA LEU A 81 -25.14 1.44 8.78
C LEU A 81 -25.09 2.88 8.25
N TRP A 82 -24.44 3.10 7.11
CA TRP A 82 -24.43 4.41 6.47
C TRP A 82 -25.83 4.86 6.03
N VAL A 83 -26.62 3.94 5.46
CA VAL A 83 -27.95 4.23 4.92
C VAL A 83 -29.01 4.15 6.03
N ASP A 84 -29.08 3.02 6.74
CA ASP A 84 -30.17 2.69 7.66
C ASP A 84 -29.75 2.69 9.15
N GLY A 85 -28.47 2.92 9.46
CA GLY A 85 -27.96 2.87 10.83
C GLY A 85 -28.34 4.06 11.71
N GLY A 86 -29.12 5.02 11.20
CA GLY A 86 -29.53 6.22 11.95
C GLY A 86 -28.36 7.14 12.36
N LEU A 87 -27.18 6.97 11.74
CA LEU A 87 -25.97 7.70 12.12
C LEU A 87 -26.03 9.16 11.69
N SER A 88 -25.54 10.03 12.57
CA SER A 88 -25.20 11.40 12.21
C SER A 88 -24.06 11.42 11.19
N TRP A 89 -23.83 12.58 10.56
CA TRP A 89 -22.69 12.75 9.67
C TRP A 89 -21.35 12.48 10.35
N PHE A 90 -21.23 12.74 11.66
CA PHE A 90 -20.01 12.45 12.40
C PHE A 90 -19.72 10.95 12.45
N GLY A 91 -20.71 10.12 12.84
CA GLY A 91 -20.59 8.67 12.85
C GLY A 91 -20.39 8.07 11.45
N ARG A 92 -21.11 8.58 10.44
CA ARG A 92 -20.95 8.18 9.03
C ARG A 92 -19.51 8.35 8.55
N ILE A 93 -18.91 9.52 8.77
CA ILE A 93 -17.52 9.78 8.37
C ILE A 93 -16.55 8.87 9.13
N GLY A 94 -16.70 8.74 10.45
CA GLY A 94 -15.86 7.83 11.25
C GLY A 94 -15.90 6.40 10.72
N LEU A 95 -17.10 5.90 10.44
CA LEU A 95 -17.33 4.55 9.91
C LEU A 95 -16.68 4.36 8.54
N ALA A 96 -16.88 5.31 7.61
CA ALA A 96 -16.28 5.26 6.29
C ALA A 96 -14.75 5.32 6.32
N LEU A 97 -14.17 6.14 7.20
CA LEU A 97 -12.72 6.18 7.41
C LEU A 97 -12.19 4.86 7.96
N SER A 98 -12.84 4.29 8.98
CA SER A 98 -12.46 3.02 9.58
C SER A 98 -12.55 1.86 8.61
N VAL A 99 -13.64 1.75 7.85
CA VAL A 99 -13.75 0.74 6.79
C VAL A 99 -12.75 0.99 5.68
N GLY A 100 -12.51 2.25 5.30
CA GLY A 100 -11.50 2.60 4.31
C GLY A 100 -10.09 2.16 4.70
N MET A 101 -9.73 2.24 5.98
CA MET A 101 -8.47 1.68 6.49
C MET A 101 -8.44 0.15 6.41
N VAL A 102 -9.56 -0.53 6.68
CA VAL A 102 -9.69 -1.98 6.43
C VAL A 102 -9.49 -2.29 4.94
N SER A 103 -10.03 -1.47 4.04
CA SER A 103 -9.82 -1.60 2.59
C SER A 103 -8.35 -1.38 2.20
N GLY A 104 -7.65 -0.43 2.81
CA GLY A 104 -6.20 -0.25 2.60
C GLY A 104 -5.39 -1.47 3.06
N LEU A 105 -5.71 -2.04 4.23
CA LEU A 105 -5.14 -3.32 4.66
C LEU A 105 -5.51 -4.48 3.72
N GLY A 106 -6.69 -4.43 3.10
CA GLY A 106 -7.11 -5.37 2.07
C GLY A 106 -6.26 -5.30 0.81
N ILE A 107 -5.73 -4.13 0.46
CA ILE A 107 -4.76 -4.01 -0.63
C ILE A 107 -3.44 -4.69 -0.24
N ASN A 108 -3.00 -4.62 1.02
CA ASN A 108 -1.81 -5.36 1.48
C ASN A 108 -2.04 -6.89 1.45
N ALA A 109 -3.24 -7.35 1.81
CA ALA A 109 -3.60 -8.76 1.64
C ALA A 109 -3.60 -9.15 0.15
N ALA A 110 -4.15 -8.30 -0.72
CA ALA A 110 -4.13 -8.50 -2.16
C ALA A 110 -2.70 -8.55 -2.73
N HIS A 111 -1.82 -7.70 -2.21
CA HIS A 111 -0.42 -7.62 -2.56
C HIS A 111 0.27 -8.98 -2.31
N GLU A 112 0.15 -9.52 -1.10
CA GLU A 112 0.74 -10.82 -0.74
C GLU A 112 0.20 -11.96 -1.61
N LEU A 113 -1.11 -11.99 -1.83
CA LEU A 113 -1.78 -13.02 -2.65
C LEU A 113 -1.41 -12.92 -4.15
N GLY A 114 -1.20 -11.71 -4.65
CA GLY A 114 -0.94 -11.45 -6.07
C GLY A 114 0.39 -12.00 -6.55
N HIS A 115 1.41 -12.01 -5.70
CA HIS A 115 2.75 -12.50 -6.02
C HIS A 115 2.86 -14.02 -6.06
N LYS A 116 1.86 -14.74 -5.56
CA LYS A 116 1.93 -16.20 -5.48
C LYS A 116 1.71 -16.84 -6.84
N ARG A 117 2.22 -18.07 -6.98
CA ARG A 117 2.12 -18.85 -8.23
C ARG A 117 0.75 -19.49 -8.41
N GLU A 118 0.04 -19.74 -7.31
CA GLU A 118 -1.24 -20.42 -7.32
C GLU A 118 -2.35 -19.56 -7.94
N THR A 119 -3.18 -20.20 -8.76
CA THR A 119 -4.27 -19.54 -9.49
C THR A 119 -5.34 -19.00 -8.56
N LEU A 120 -5.64 -19.70 -7.46
CA LEU A 120 -6.61 -19.27 -6.45
C LEU A 120 -6.12 -18.01 -5.72
N GLU A 121 -4.88 -17.98 -5.24
CA GLU A 121 -4.31 -16.81 -4.53
C GLU A 121 -4.34 -15.57 -5.45
N ARG A 122 -3.95 -15.70 -6.72
CA ARG A 122 -4.03 -14.63 -7.71
C ARG A 122 -5.44 -14.12 -7.97
N TRP A 123 -6.44 -15.01 -7.98
CA TRP A 123 -7.83 -14.61 -8.12
C TRP A 123 -8.33 -13.90 -6.86
N LEU A 124 -8.03 -14.42 -5.68
CA LEU A 124 -8.36 -13.80 -4.39
C LEU A 124 -7.73 -12.43 -4.21
N SER A 125 -6.53 -12.18 -4.77
CA SER A 125 -5.93 -10.85 -4.84
C SER A 125 -6.87 -9.83 -5.50
N LYS A 126 -7.45 -10.17 -6.66
CA LYS A 126 -8.39 -9.27 -7.35
C LYS A 126 -9.71 -9.10 -6.58
N VAL A 127 -10.17 -10.14 -5.88
CA VAL A 127 -11.34 -10.06 -5.00
C VAL A 127 -11.06 -9.08 -3.85
N ALA A 128 -9.91 -9.17 -3.19
CA ALA A 128 -9.52 -8.25 -2.11
C ALA A 128 -9.37 -6.77 -2.57
N LEU A 129 -9.06 -6.54 -3.85
CA LEU A 129 -9.02 -5.19 -4.46
C LEU A 129 -10.39 -4.64 -4.87
N ALA A 130 -11.42 -5.49 -4.99
CA ALA A 130 -12.71 -5.06 -5.50
C ALA A 130 -13.41 -4.02 -4.60
N PRO A 131 -13.35 -4.09 -3.24
CA PRO A 131 -13.88 -3.04 -2.39
C PRO A 131 -13.28 -1.65 -2.66
N SER A 132 -11.97 -1.54 -2.87
CA SER A 132 -11.31 -0.25 -3.08
C SER A 132 -11.33 0.23 -4.53
N GLY A 133 -11.73 -0.61 -5.48
CA GLY A 133 -11.72 -0.28 -6.91
C GLY A 133 -10.32 -0.15 -7.51
N TYR A 134 -9.28 -0.51 -6.76
CA TYR A 134 -7.88 -0.37 -7.16
C TYR A 134 -7.36 -1.57 -7.98
N GLY A 135 -8.21 -2.17 -8.80
CA GLY A 135 -7.96 -3.43 -9.49
C GLY A 135 -6.76 -3.42 -10.45
N HIS A 136 -6.37 -2.26 -11.01
CA HIS A 136 -5.21 -2.15 -11.87
C HIS A 136 -3.88 -2.37 -11.13
N PHE A 137 -3.85 -2.18 -9.81
CA PHE A 137 -2.70 -2.47 -8.94
C PHE A 137 -2.20 -3.90 -9.10
N TYR A 138 -3.09 -4.88 -9.27
CA TYR A 138 -2.70 -6.28 -9.49
C TYR A 138 -1.74 -6.44 -10.68
N VAL A 139 -1.95 -5.66 -11.74
CA VAL A 139 -1.07 -5.67 -12.92
C VAL A 139 0.14 -4.78 -12.70
N GLU A 140 -0.09 -3.55 -12.24
CA GLU A 140 0.98 -2.57 -12.08
C GLU A 140 2.03 -3.05 -11.11
N HIS A 141 1.63 -3.54 -9.95
CA HIS A 141 2.57 -3.94 -8.92
C HIS A 141 3.42 -5.12 -9.38
N ASN A 142 2.76 -6.20 -9.82
CA ASN A 142 3.41 -7.49 -10.09
C ASN A 142 4.25 -7.48 -11.37
N ARG A 143 3.96 -6.60 -12.33
CA ARG A 143 4.64 -6.59 -13.65
C ARG A 143 5.23 -5.23 -14.03
N GLY A 144 4.89 -4.17 -13.33
CA GLY A 144 5.36 -2.81 -13.58
C GLY A 144 6.32 -2.35 -12.50
N HIS A 145 5.77 -1.94 -11.35
CA HIS A 145 6.49 -1.34 -10.23
C HIS A 145 7.70 -2.19 -9.80
N HIS A 146 7.55 -3.49 -9.55
CA HIS A 146 8.71 -4.35 -9.18
C HIS A 146 9.86 -4.34 -10.20
N THR A 147 9.57 -4.12 -11.48
CA THR A 147 10.61 -4.04 -12.52
C THR A 147 11.27 -2.66 -12.55
N ARG A 148 10.53 -1.61 -12.21
CA ARG A 148 10.90 -0.20 -12.37
C ARG A 148 11.12 0.55 -11.05
N VAL A 149 10.94 -0.12 -9.92
CA VAL A 149 11.08 0.48 -8.60
C VAL A 149 12.41 1.23 -8.51
N SER A 150 12.36 2.41 -7.91
CA SER A 150 13.46 3.36 -7.83
C SER A 150 14.03 3.73 -9.20
N THR A 151 13.15 3.96 -10.19
CA THR A 151 13.51 4.60 -11.46
C THR A 151 12.57 5.77 -11.77
N PRO A 152 12.98 6.76 -12.60
CA PRO A 152 12.14 7.91 -12.94
C PRO A 152 10.85 7.54 -13.69
N GLU A 153 10.83 6.38 -14.35
CA GLU A 153 9.70 5.83 -15.10
C GLU A 153 8.66 5.10 -14.24
N ASP A 154 8.97 4.82 -12.97
CA ASP A 154 8.02 4.21 -12.04
C ASP A 154 7.09 5.26 -11.41
N PRO A 155 5.76 5.16 -11.64
CA PRO A 155 4.79 6.05 -11.02
C PRO A 155 4.79 5.97 -9.49
N ALA A 156 5.09 4.81 -8.91
CA ALA A 156 5.02 4.57 -7.47
C ALA A 156 6.34 4.90 -6.72
N SER A 157 7.41 5.28 -7.43
CA SER A 157 8.65 5.77 -6.80
C SER A 157 8.57 7.27 -6.55
N ALA A 158 8.54 7.68 -5.29
CA ALA A 158 8.42 9.08 -4.89
C ALA A 158 9.72 9.85 -5.10
N ARG A 159 9.61 11.08 -5.63
CA ARG A 159 10.81 11.87 -5.97
C ARG A 159 11.28 12.73 -4.79
N PHE A 160 12.58 12.93 -4.68
CA PHE A 160 13.17 13.89 -3.75
C PHE A 160 12.59 15.30 -4.00
N GLY A 161 12.10 15.94 -2.94
CA GLY A 161 11.34 17.19 -2.95
C GLY A 161 9.87 17.11 -3.39
N GLU A 162 9.35 15.94 -3.76
CA GLU A 162 7.94 15.77 -4.11
C GLU A 162 7.08 15.59 -2.86
N SER A 163 6.09 16.45 -2.63
CA SER A 163 5.12 16.26 -1.54
C SER A 163 4.16 15.12 -1.84
N PHE A 164 3.64 14.44 -0.81
CA PHE A 164 2.61 13.41 -0.95
C PHE A 164 1.43 13.85 -1.84
N TYR A 165 0.94 15.07 -1.70
CA TYR A 165 -0.18 15.59 -2.50
C TYR A 165 0.11 15.71 -4.00
N ARG A 166 1.37 15.93 -4.38
CA ARG A 166 1.81 15.93 -5.79
C ARG A 166 2.05 14.52 -6.30
N PHE A 167 2.50 13.62 -5.42
CA PHE A 167 2.72 12.22 -5.70
C PHE A 167 1.42 11.49 -6.05
N VAL A 168 0.36 11.62 -5.24
CA VAL A 168 -0.91 10.87 -5.39
C VAL A 168 -1.48 10.85 -6.82
N PRO A 169 -1.75 12.00 -7.48
CA PRO A 169 -2.29 11.96 -8.84
C PRO A 169 -1.31 11.36 -9.85
N ARG A 170 0.00 11.52 -9.64
CA ARG A 170 1.04 10.96 -10.50
C ARG A 170 1.10 9.44 -10.39
N THR A 171 1.14 8.90 -9.17
CA THR A 171 1.16 7.46 -8.94
C THR A 171 -0.13 6.81 -9.43
N VAL A 172 -1.32 7.30 -9.03
CA VAL A 172 -2.60 6.66 -9.38
C VAL A 172 -2.84 6.64 -10.90
N LEU A 173 -2.69 7.80 -11.57
CA LEU A 173 -2.93 7.88 -13.01
C LEU A 173 -1.80 7.22 -13.82
N GLY A 174 -0.56 7.32 -13.36
CA GLY A 174 0.59 6.69 -13.98
C GLY A 174 0.50 5.18 -13.93
N SER A 175 0.21 4.62 -12.75
CA SER A 175 0.02 3.20 -12.49
C SER A 175 -1.12 2.62 -13.32
N LEU A 176 -2.24 3.34 -13.43
CA LEU A 176 -3.34 2.92 -14.30
C LEU A 176 -2.93 2.87 -15.79
N ARG A 177 -2.34 3.95 -16.29
CA ARG A 177 -1.91 4.03 -17.70
C ARG A 177 -0.88 2.95 -18.01
N HIS A 178 0.04 2.71 -17.08
CA HIS A 178 1.10 1.75 -17.26
C HIS A 178 0.60 0.31 -17.19
N ALA A 179 -0.25 -0.04 -16.21
CA ALA A 179 -0.93 -1.34 -16.15
C ALA A 179 -1.67 -1.67 -17.44
N TRP A 180 -2.40 -0.70 -18.00
CA TRP A 180 -3.07 -0.84 -19.29
C TRP A 180 -2.07 -1.05 -20.43
N GLY A 181 -0.97 -0.30 -20.43
CA GLY A 181 0.14 -0.45 -21.37
C GLY A 181 0.85 -1.79 -21.30
N LEU A 182 0.89 -2.46 -20.14
CA LEU A 182 1.43 -3.81 -19.99
C LEU A 182 0.51 -4.90 -20.57
N GLU A 183 -0.81 -4.69 -20.49
CA GLU A 183 -1.79 -5.64 -21.02
C GLU A 183 -1.89 -5.60 -22.55
N GLN A 184 -1.73 -4.43 -23.17
CA GLN A 184 -1.87 -4.28 -24.62
C GLN A 184 -0.93 -5.20 -25.42
N PRO A 185 0.41 -5.23 -25.20
CA PRO A 185 1.30 -6.14 -25.91
C PRO A 185 1.01 -7.61 -25.64
N ARG A 186 0.57 -7.97 -24.42
CA ARG A 186 0.24 -9.36 -24.05
C ARG A 186 -0.87 -9.93 -24.92
N PHE A 187 -1.88 -9.11 -25.23
CA PHE A 187 -3.00 -9.49 -26.08
C PHE A 187 -2.67 -9.39 -27.57
N ARG A 188 -1.96 -8.34 -27.99
CA ARG A 188 -1.50 -8.18 -29.39
C ARG A 188 -0.64 -9.36 -29.85
N ARG A 189 0.32 -9.83 -29.04
CA ARG A 189 1.15 -11.01 -29.34
C ARG A 189 0.36 -12.31 -29.49
N ARG A 190 -0.86 -12.37 -28.97
CA ARG A 190 -1.74 -13.54 -29.04
C ARG A 190 -2.84 -13.39 -30.10
N GLY A 191 -2.82 -12.31 -30.89
CA GLY A 191 -3.87 -12.00 -31.87
C GLY A 191 -5.26 -11.80 -31.24
N LYS A 192 -5.32 -11.36 -29.98
CA LYS A 192 -6.58 -11.19 -29.22
C LYS A 192 -6.84 -9.71 -28.92
N SER A 193 -8.12 -9.35 -28.78
CA SER A 193 -8.54 -8.02 -28.34
C SER A 193 -8.18 -7.78 -26.87
N VAL A 194 -7.72 -6.56 -26.57
CA VAL A 194 -7.47 -6.09 -25.20
C VAL A 194 -8.75 -5.92 -24.38
N TRP A 195 -9.89 -5.79 -25.08
CA TRP A 195 -11.24 -5.76 -24.52
C TRP A 195 -11.76 -7.18 -24.32
N SER A 196 -11.13 -7.90 -23.39
CA SER A 196 -11.47 -9.27 -23.05
C SER A 196 -11.58 -9.41 -21.54
N ILE A 197 -12.48 -10.25 -21.05
CA ILE A 197 -12.53 -10.58 -19.61
C ILE A 197 -11.27 -11.29 -19.11
N ARG A 198 -10.41 -11.76 -20.01
CA ARG A 198 -9.08 -12.29 -19.69
C ARG A 198 -8.04 -11.20 -19.44
N ASN A 199 -8.35 -9.93 -19.75
CA ASN A 199 -7.51 -8.79 -19.41
C ASN A 199 -7.57 -8.60 -17.90
N ASP A 200 -6.43 -8.65 -17.24
CA ASP A 200 -6.38 -8.68 -15.79
C ASP A 200 -6.86 -7.37 -15.15
N VAL A 201 -6.69 -6.22 -15.84
CA VAL A 201 -7.22 -4.92 -15.42
C VAL A 201 -8.74 -4.89 -15.53
N LEU A 202 -9.29 -5.25 -16.70
CA LEU A 202 -10.74 -5.26 -16.92
C LEU A 202 -11.46 -6.25 -16.00
N ASN A 203 -10.83 -7.42 -15.79
CA ASN A 203 -11.37 -8.45 -14.91
C ASN A 203 -11.47 -7.96 -13.46
N ALA A 204 -10.42 -7.33 -12.92
CA ALA A 204 -10.43 -6.80 -11.56
C ALA A 204 -11.44 -5.66 -11.39
N TRP A 205 -11.57 -4.79 -12.40
CA TRP A 205 -12.59 -3.74 -12.40
C TRP A 205 -14.00 -4.26 -12.57
N LEU A 206 -14.21 -5.35 -13.30
CA LEU A 206 -15.53 -5.98 -13.36
C LEU A 206 -15.95 -6.50 -11.98
N LEU A 207 -15.04 -7.07 -11.19
CA LEU A 207 -15.34 -7.49 -9.81
C LEU A 207 -15.77 -6.31 -8.94
N THR A 208 -15.10 -5.16 -9.07
CA THR A 208 -15.48 -3.91 -8.41
C THR A 208 -16.89 -3.47 -8.85
N ALA A 209 -17.13 -3.41 -10.15
CA ALA A 209 -18.40 -2.97 -10.72
C ALA A 209 -19.55 -3.87 -10.24
N VAL A 210 -19.39 -5.19 -10.29
CA VAL A 210 -20.39 -6.14 -9.80
C VAL A 210 -20.67 -5.92 -8.31
N LEU A 211 -19.63 -5.81 -7.48
CA LEU A 211 -19.78 -5.57 -6.04
C LEU A 211 -20.52 -4.25 -5.76
N TRP A 212 -20.06 -3.15 -6.33
CA TRP A 212 -20.62 -1.83 -6.09
C TRP A 212 -22.04 -1.71 -6.62
N LEU A 213 -22.31 -2.21 -7.83
CA LEU A 213 -23.65 -2.20 -8.40
C LEU A 213 -24.61 -3.07 -7.59
N ALA A 214 -24.18 -4.21 -7.05
CA ALA A 214 -25.00 -5.02 -6.16
C ALA A 214 -25.35 -4.27 -4.87
N VAL A 215 -24.37 -3.62 -4.23
CA VAL A 215 -24.61 -2.82 -3.02
C VAL A 215 -25.53 -1.62 -3.29
N ILE A 216 -25.31 -0.90 -4.40
CA ILE A 216 -26.16 0.23 -4.82
C ILE A 216 -27.57 -0.24 -5.17
N PHE A 217 -27.72 -1.41 -5.82
CA PHE A 217 -29.03 -1.97 -6.14
C PHE A 217 -29.84 -2.27 -4.89
N VAL A 218 -29.20 -2.79 -3.84
CA VAL A 218 -29.87 -3.15 -2.58
C VAL A 218 -30.15 -1.93 -1.68
N LEU A 219 -29.19 -1.02 -1.54
CA LEU A 219 -29.26 0.09 -0.57
C LEU A 219 -29.60 1.45 -1.21
N GLY A 220 -29.77 1.48 -2.55
CA GLY A 220 -30.01 2.70 -3.32
C GLY A 220 -28.77 3.59 -3.47
N PHE A 221 -28.94 4.73 -4.15
CA PHE A 221 -27.86 5.67 -4.44
C PHE A 221 -27.27 6.36 -3.21
N ALA A 222 -27.95 6.34 -2.06
CA ALA A 222 -27.49 6.96 -0.81
C ALA A 222 -26.18 6.35 -0.27
N VAL A 223 -25.84 5.12 -0.68
CA VAL A 223 -24.62 4.42 -0.30
C VAL A 223 -23.38 4.86 -1.10
N ILE A 224 -23.56 5.56 -2.24
CA ILE A 224 -22.45 5.94 -3.13
C ILE A 224 -21.35 6.74 -2.39
N PRO A 225 -21.67 7.78 -1.59
CA PRO A 225 -20.63 8.53 -0.88
C PRO A 225 -19.78 7.64 0.03
N TYR A 226 -20.39 6.67 0.71
CA TYR A 226 -19.67 5.70 1.53
C TYR A 226 -18.69 4.86 0.70
N LEU A 227 -19.15 4.28 -0.41
CA LEU A 227 -18.31 3.46 -1.29
C LEU A 227 -17.10 4.25 -1.82
N VAL A 228 -17.32 5.51 -2.19
CA VAL A 228 -16.27 6.41 -2.68
C VAL A 228 -15.28 6.77 -1.56
N ILE A 229 -15.76 7.16 -0.37
CA ILE A 229 -14.89 7.58 0.74
C ILE A 229 -14.01 6.40 1.18
N GLN A 230 -14.60 5.22 1.43
CA GLN A 230 -13.81 4.07 1.91
C GLN A 230 -12.77 3.63 0.87
N ALA A 231 -13.10 3.69 -0.42
CA ALA A 231 -12.17 3.37 -1.50
C ALA A 231 -11.03 4.38 -1.59
N ALA A 232 -11.36 5.68 -1.54
CA ALA A 232 -10.36 6.74 -1.55
C ALA A 232 -9.39 6.61 -0.37
N VAL A 233 -9.89 6.35 0.84
CA VAL A 233 -9.05 6.13 2.03
C VAL A 233 -8.15 4.91 1.84
N GLY A 234 -8.67 3.79 1.32
CA GLY A 234 -7.88 2.60 1.06
C GLY A 234 -6.75 2.83 0.04
N ILE A 235 -7.07 3.53 -1.05
CA ILE A 235 -6.08 3.91 -2.09
C ILE A 235 -5.03 4.85 -1.49
N LEU A 236 -5.45 5.90 -0.79
CA LEU A 236 -4.52 6.87 -0.19
C LEU A 236 -3.60 6.22 0.84
N LEU A 237 -4.09 5.23 1.61
CA LEU A 237 -3.27 4.52 2.57
C LEU A 237 -2.17 3.69 1.88
N LEU A 238 -2.49 3.02 0.77
CA LEU A 238 -1.47 2.34 -0.04
C LEU A 238 -0.47 3.32 -0.65
N GLU A 239 -0.94 4.42 -1.23
CA GLU A 239 -0.04 5.38 -1.86
C GLU A 239 0.83 6.12 -0.85
N LEU A 240 0.37 6.31 0.39
CA LEU A 240 1.22 6.76 1.49
C LEU A 240 2.35 5.76 1.73
N VAL A 241 2.05 4.46 1.71
CA VAL A 241 3.05 3.41 1.87
C VAL A 241 4.08 3.44 0.73
N ASN A 242 3.63 3.43 -0.54
CA ASN A 242 4.53 3.57 -1.69
C ASN A 242 5.40 4.84 -1.59
N TYR A 243 4.80 5.95 -1.13
CA TYR A 243 5.49 7.22 -0.99
C TYR A 243 6.64 7.14 0.03
N ILE A 244 6.38 6.58 1.22
CA ILE A 244 7.40 6.49 2.26
C ILE A 244 8.48 5.46 1.94
N GLU A 245 8.11 4.37 1.26
CA GLU A 245 8.99 3.26 0.91
C GLU A 245 10.01 3.59 -0.19
N HIS A 246 9.68 4.53 -1.08
CA HIS A 246 10.48 4.82 -2.27
C HIS A 246 10.92 6.28 -2.39
N TYR A 247 10.84 7.05 -1.29
CA TYR A 247 11.18 8.47 -1.33
C TYR A 247 12.64 8.73 -1.66
N GLY A 248 12.88 9.39 -2.79
CA GLY A 248 14.18 9.91 -3.21
C GLY A 248 15.16 8.88 -3.75
N LEU A 249 14.82 7.59 -3.72
CA LEU A 249 15.70 6.51 -4.15
C LEU A 249 15.72 6.34 -5.67
N LEU A 250 16.91 6.07 -6.21
CA LEU A 250 17.20 5.87 -7.61
C LEU A 250 18.19 4.73 -7.81
N ARG A 251 17.89 3.85 -8.75
CA ARG A 251 18.78 2.84 -9.30
C ARG A 251 19.72 3.44 -10.31
N GLU A 252 20.97 3.04 -10.25
CA GLU A 252 21.97 3.49 -11.21
C GLU A 252 21.78 2.80 -12.57
N ARG A 253 22.14 3.51 -13.64
CA ARG A 253 22.20 2.94 -14.98
C ARG A 253 23.58 2.31 -15.20
N VAL A 254 23.57 1.03 -15.56
CA VAL A 254 24.75 0.23 -15.87
C VAL A 254 24.80 -0.10 -17.37
N ASN A 255 26.01 -0.32 -17.89
CA ASN A 255 26.34 -0.94 -19.20
C ASN A 255 25.27 -0.77 -20.30
N GLY A 256 25.30 0.35 -21.03
CA GLY A 256 24.41 0.58 -22.18
C GLY A 256 23.02 1.11 -21.82
N GLY A 257 22.85 1.70 -20.63
CA GLY A 257 21.66 2.47 -20.26
C GLY A 257 20.55 1.69 -19.57
N ARG A 258 20.79 0.44 -19.16
CA ARG A 258 19.83 -0.36 -18.37
C ARG A 258 20.02 -0.07 -16.88
N TYR A 259 18.95 -0.09 -16.11
CA TYR A 259 19.05 0.01 -14.65
C TYR A 259 19.65 -1.28 -14.05
N GLU A 260 20.46 -1.13 -13.02
CA GLU A 260 21.00 -2.24 -12.22
C GLU A 260 19.90 -3.09 -11.59
N LYS A 261 20.19 -4.32 -11.13
CA LYS A 261 19.16 -5.17 -10.52
C LYS A 261 18.59 -4.52 -9.25
N VAL A 262 17.30 -4.76 -8.97
CA VAL A 262 16.68 -4.35 -7.70
C VAL A 262 17.42 -5.03 -6.53
N ALA A 263 17.67 -4.26 -5.48
CA ALA A 263 18.49 -4.63 -4.33
C ALA A 263 17.90 -3.93 -3.09
N PRO A 264 18.15 -4.44 -1.87
CA PRO A 264 17.60 -3.88 -0.64
C PRO A 264 17.81 -2.37 -0.45
N ARG A 265 18.90 -1.79 -0.98
CA ARG A 265 19.16 -0.35 -0.96
C ARG A 265 18.14 0.52 -1.74
N HIS A 266 17.33 -0.08 -2.61
CA HIS A 266 16.39 0.62 -3.48
C HIS A 266 15.00 0.81 -2.86
N SER A 267 14.82 0.51 -1.57
CA SER A 267 13.60 0.76 -0.80
C SER A 267 13.97 1.10 0.64
N TRP A 268 13.14 1.89 1.32
CA TRP A 268 13.24 2.13 2.75
C TRP A 268 12.60 0.99 3.55
N ASN A 269 13.31 0.52 4.58
CA ASN A 269 12.78 -0.42 5.58
C ASN A 269 12.23 0.31 6.81
N SER A 270 11.33 -0.34 7.54
CA SER A 270 10.97 0.01 8.92
C SER A 270 11.17 -1.25 9.75
N ASN A 271 11.82 -1.16 10.91
CA ASN A 271 12.10 -2.34 11.73
C ASN A 271 11.23 -2.37 13.00
N ASN A 272 9.97 -1.92 12.98
CA ASN A 272 9.14 -1.77 14.19
C ASN A 272 8.21 -2.97 14.45
N VAL A 273 8.31 -3.56 15.65
CA VAL A 273 7.66 -4.84 16.05
C VAL A 273 6.14 -4.87 15.85
N ALA A 274 5.40 -3.83 16.24
CA ALA A 274 3.93 -3.91 16.28
C ALA A 274 3.29 -3.69 14.90
N THR A 275 3.87 -2.82 14.09
CA THR A 275 3.47 -2.59 12.70
C THR A 275 3.81 -3.80 11.79
N ASN A 276 4.84 -4.61 12.13
CA ASN A 276 5.19 -5.87 11.45
C ASN A 276 4.02 -6.87 11.41
N VAL A 277 3.25 -7.00 12.49
CA VAL A 277 2.11 -7.93 12.53
C VAL A 277 0.90 -7.39 11.77
N ILE A 278 0.68 -6.06 11.80
CA ILE A 278 -0.52 -5.41 11.25
C ILE A 278 -0.46 -5.27 9.73
N LEU A 279 0.72 -5.01 9.17
CA LEU A 279 0.92 -4.82 7.73
C LEU A 279 1.42 -6.08 7.01
N TYR A 280 1.33 -7.26 7.64
CA TYR A 280 1.92 -8.50 7.09
C TYR A 280 3.41 -8.32 6.76
N HIS A 281 4.22 -7.81 7.69
CA HIS A 281 5.66 -7.60 7.57
C HIS A 281 6.11 -6.77 6.34
N LEU A 282 5.22 -5.94 5.78
CA LEU A 282 5.53 -5.05 4.65
C LEU A 282 6.76 -4.16 4.91
N GLN A 283 7.04 -3.92 6.18
CA GLN A 283 8.23 -3.30 6.76
C GLN A 283 9.60 -3.78 6.28
N ARG A 284 9.74 -5.06 5.87
CA ARG A 284 10.96 -5.60 5.23
C ARG A 284 10.85 -5.45 3.71
N HIS A 285 10.42 -4.28 3.29
CA HIS A 285 10.07 -3.96 1.90
C HIS A 285 11.27 -4.11 0.96
N SER A 286 12.46 -3.81 1.46
CA SER A 286 13.72 -3.96 0.73
C SER A 286 13.97 -5.40 0.29
N ASP A 287 13.73 -6.40 1.16
CA ASP A 287 13.83 -7.81 0.76
C ASP A 287 12.67 -8.24 -0.12
N HIS A 288 11.47 -7.72 0.13
CA HIS A 288 10.31 -8.00 -0.72
C HIS A 288 10.57 -7.57 -2.17
N HIS A 289 11.15 -6.39 -2.39
CA HIS A 289 11.50 -5.93 -3.73
C HIS A 289 12.66 -6.70 -4.37
N ALA A 290 13.63 -7.14 -3.56
CA ALA A 290 14.71 -7.99 -4.05
C ALA A 290 14.22 -9.41 -4.40
N ASN A 291 13.24 -9.93 -3.63
CA ASN A 291 12.78 -11.32 -3.64
C ASN A 291 11.23 -11.42 -3.52
N PRO A 292 10.44 -10.96 -4.51
CA PRO A 292 8.98 -10.77 -4.38
C PRO A 292 8.18 -12.07 -4.22
N THR A 293 8.78 -13.22 -4.52
CA THR A 293 8.12 -14.53 -4.34
C THR A 293 8.21 -15.07 -2.91
N VAL A 294 9.08 -14.51 -2.07
CA VAL A 294 9.20 -14.90 -0.66
C VAL A 294 7.93 -14.48 0.09
N ARG A 295 7.43 -15.34 0.98
CA ARG A 295 6.26 -15.02 1.83
C ARG A 295 6.66 -14.07 2.95
N TYR A 296 5.75 -13.20 3.36
CA TYR A 296 6.08 -12.08 4.25
C TYR A 296 6.73 -12.47 5.58
N GLN A 297 6.34 -13.62 6.17
CA GLN A 297 6.92 -14.13 7.41
C GLN A 297 8.39 -14.57 7.29
N ALA A 298 8.93 -14.62 6.07
CA ALA A 298 10.28 -15.06 5.75
C ALA A 298 11.15 -13.92 5.17
N LEU A 299 10.67 -12.68 5.14
CA LEU A 299 11.46 -11.54 4.70
C LEU A 299 12.56 -11.21 5.70
N ARG A 300 13.68 -10.65 5.24
CA ARG A 300 14.87 -10.30 6.06
C ARG A 300 15.21 -8.81 6.02
N ASP A 301 15.90 -8.34 7.06
CA ASP A 301 16.56 -7.05 7.09
C ASP A 301 18.01 -7.17 6.60
N PHE A 302 18.48 -6.15 5.87
CA PHE A 302 19.82 -6.09 5.29
C PHE A 302 20.50 -4.77 5.66
N ALA A 303 21.78 -4.83 6.01
CA ALA A 303 22.55 -3.65 6.45
C ALA A 303 22.63 -2.53 5.39
N GLU A 304 22.50 -2.87 4.11
CA GLU A 304 22.51 -1.93 2.98
C GLU A 304 21.14 -1.25 2.73
N ALA A 305 20.07 -1.74 3.37
CA ALA A 305 18.75 -1.13 3.25
C ALA A 305 18.69 0.17 4.09
N PRO A 306 18.31 1.31 3.50
CA PRO A 306 18.08 2.51 4.27
C PRO A 306 16.86 2.33 5.19
N VAL A 307 16.93 2.86 6.43
CA VAL A 307 15.90 2.61 7.46
C VAL A 307 15.19 3.92 7.85
N MET A 308 13.87 3.86 7.93
CA MET A 308 13.02 4.96 8.39
C MET A 308 13.20 5.21 9.90
N PRO A 309 13.06 6.46 10.37
CA PRO A 309 13.26 6.79 11.79
C PRO A 309 12.19 6.28 12.74
N THR A 310 11.04 5.86 12.23
CA THR A 310 9.94 5.29 13.00
C THR A 310 9.12 4.34 12.11
N GLY A 311 8.13 3.69 12.70
CA GLY A 311 7.23 2.75 12.04
C GLY A 311 6.35 3.42 11.00
N TYR A 312 5.72 2.60 10.14
CA TYR A 312 4.90 3.10 9.03
C TYR A 312 3.82 4.06 9.52
N ALA A 313 3.16 3.77 10.65
CA ALA A 313 2.14 4.65 11.18
C ALA A 313 2.68 6.08 11.47
N GLY A 314 3.86 6.17 12.10
CA GLY A 314 4.52 7.46 12.33
C GLY A 314 4.97 8.13 11.04
N MET A 315 5.53 7.36 10.10
CA MET A 315 5.98 7.88 8.81
C MET A 315 4.82 8.38 7.94
N ILE A 316 3.67 7.69 7.96
CA ILE A 316 2.44 8.12 7.30
C ILE A 316 1.97 9.46 7.88
N THR A 317 1.95 9.60 9.22
CA THR A 317 1.60 10.87 9.87
C THR A 317 2.55 11.99 9.46
N LEU A 318 3.86 11.72 9.37
CA LEU A 318 4.85 12.70 8.88
C LEU A 318 4.61 13.07 7.41
N ALA A 319 4.35 12.09 6.53
CA ALA A 319 4.14 12.31 5.10
C ALA A 319 2.92 13.20 4.81
N LEU A 320 1.90 13.14 5.66
CA LEU A 320 0.73 14.03 5.61
C LEU A 320 1.05 15.49 5.99
N CYS A 321 2.23 15.77 6.57
CA CYS A 321 2.71 17.12 6.86
C CYS A 321 4.03 17.40 6.10
N PRO A 322 3.99 17.86 4.84
CA PRO A 322 5.17 17.99 3.99
C PRO A 322 6.36 18.75 4.64
N PRO A 323 6.17 19.87 5.36
CA PRO A 323 7.28 20.55 6.02
C PRO A 323 7.96 19.70 7.11
N LEU A 324 7.25 18.79 7.78
CA LEU A 324 7.85 17.86 8.74
C LEU A 324 8.49 16.69 8.01
N TRP A 325 7.82 16.14 7.00
CA TRP A 325 8.36 15.10 6.13
C TRP A 325 9.74 15.46 5.59
N PHE A 326 9.87 16.61 4.91
CA PHE A 326 11.13 17.04 4.30
C PHE A 326 12.23 17.28 5.34
N ARG A 327 11.90 17.87 6.49
CA ARG A 327 12.86 18.05 7.59
C ARG A 327 13.43 16.73 8.12
N VAL A 328 12.64 15.66 8.06
CA VAL A 328 13.03 14.34 8.55
C VAL A 328 13.71 13.52 7.46
N MET A 329 13.15 13.47 6.26
CA MET A 329 13.58 12.55 5.22
C MET A 329 14.63 13.11 4.27
N ASP A 330 14.67 14.41 4.02
CA ASP A 330 15.66 14.97 3.08
C ASP A 330 17.12 14.74 3.55
N PRO A 331 17.46 14.96 4.84
CA PRO A 331 18.81 14.66 5.34
C PRO A 331 19.15 13.17 5.27
N ARG A 332 18.14 12.28 5.34
CA ARG A 332 18.34 10.83 5.28
C ARG A 332 18.60 10.36 3.85
N VAL A 333 17.89 10.93 2.87
CA VAL A 333 18.21 10.72 1.45
C VAL A 333 19.61 11.23 1.13
N ALA A 334 19.97 12.43 1.62
CA ALA A 334 21.32 12.96 1.45
C ALA A 334 22.38 12.04 2.06
N ALA A 335 22.17 11.56 3.29
CA ALA A 335 23.09 10.62 3.95
C ALA A 335 23.21 9.28 3.19
N HIS A 336 22.11 8.75 2.65
CA HIS A 336 22.13 7.53 1.85
C HIS A 336 23.02 7.65 0.59
N TYR A 337 23.10 8.85 0.02
CA TYR A 337 23.95 9.15 -1.13
C TYR A 337 25.25 9.87 -0.78
N GLU A 338 25.69 9.84 0.49
CA GLU A 338 26.93 10.47 0.96
C GLU A 338 27.01 11.99 0.62
N GLY A 339 25.85 12.65 0.56
CA GLY A 339 25.70 14.07 0.22
C GLY A 339 25.54 14.35 -1.28
N ASP A 340 25.72 13.36 -2.15
CA ASP A 340 25.55 13.52 -3.60
C ASP A 340 24.09 13.32 -4.03
N LEU A 341 23.30 14.39 -3.95
CA LEU A 341 21.89 14.39 -4.37
C LEU A 341 21.69 14.27 -5.90
N SER A 342 22.76 14.32 -6.71
CA SER A 342 22.64 14.03 -8.15
C SER A 342 22.29 12.56 -8.42
N ARG A 343 22.58 11.69 -7.44
CA ARG A 343 22.25 10.27 -7.45
C ARG A 343 20.83 9.99 -6.95
N ALA A 344 20.11 10.99 -6.43
CA ALA A 344 18.74 10.83 -5.97
C ALA A 344 17.73 10.98 -7.11
N ASN A 345 16.56 10.32 -6.99
CA ASN A 345 15.45 10.50 -7.91
C ASN A 345 14.75 11.83 -7.62
N ALA A 346 15.30 12.95 -8.07
CA ALA A 346 14.82 14.28 -7.71
C ALA A 346 13.77 14.83 -8.68
N MET A 347 12.92 15.73 -8.17
CA MET A 347 12.13 16.58 -9.06
C MET A 347 13.06 17.46 -9.91
N VAL A 348 12.70 17.68 -11.17
CA VAL A 348 13.49 18.46 -12.15
C VAL A 348 13.94 19.83 -11.59
N GLY A 349 13.08 20.54 -10.86
CA GLY A 349 13.41 21.85 -10.29
C GLY A 349 14.29 21.82 -9.02
N VAL A 350 14.44 20.66 -8.38
CA VAL A 350 15.31 20.48 -7.20
C VAL A 350 16.71 20.08 -7.66
N ALA A 351 16.81 19.13 -8.60
CA ALA A 351 18.08 18.71 -9.19
C ALA A 351 18.89 19.88 -9.78
N GLN A 352 18.21 20.86 -10.39
CA GLN A 352 18.85 22.05 -10.97
C GLN A 352 19.38 23.05 -9.93
N ARG A 353 18.80 23.10 -8.71
CA ARG A 353 19.27 24.01 -7.65
C ARG A 353 20.54 23.49 -6.97
N ASP A 354 20.63 22.18 -6.76
CA ASP A 354 21.80 21.57 -6.12
C ASP A 354 23.02 21.56 -7.04
N GLN A 355 22.85 21.29 -8.35
CA GLN A 355 23.93 21.42 -9.33
C GLN A 355 24.54 22.83 -9.37
N ASN A 356 23.71 23.87 -9.23
CA ASN A 356 24.19 25.25 -9.22
C ASN A 356 24.90 25.64 -7.91
N ASN A 357 24.62 24.95 -6.80
CA ASN A 357 25.28 25.18 -5.51
C ASN A 357 26.59 24.40 -5.37
N GLN A 358 26.79 23.28 -6.06
CA GLN A 358 28.05 22.53 -6.07
C GLN A 358 29.14 23.16 -6.95
N VAL A 359 28.79 24.09 -7.85
CA VAL A 359 29.70 24.79 -8.77
C VAL A 359 30.17 26.14 -8.21
N ARG A 360 29.68 26.54 -7.03
CA ARG A 360 30.13 27.72 -6.27
C ARG A 360 30.91 27.28 -5.06
#